data_AF-A0A0N1IHW0-F1
#
_entry.id   AF-A0A0N1IHW0-F1
#
_cell.length_a   1.000
_cell.length_b   1.000
_cell.length_c   1.000
_cell.angle_alpha   90.00
_cell.angle_beta   90.00
_cell.angle_gamma   90.00
#
_symmetry.space_group_name_H-M   'P 1'
#
loop_
_entity.id
_entity.type
_entity.pdbx_description
1 polymer ?
#
loop_
_entity_poly.entity_id
_entity_poly.type
_entity_poly.pdbx_seq_one_letter_code
_entity_poly.pdbx_strand_id
1 'polypeptide(L)' 'MLCYRALNQAVGRCVRHRADWGGVLLVDARFSSPHYTQHLSKWLGNNHHTFESLVNSPNSLESFMQTMTLRESEDL' A
#
# COMPACT_ATOMS: atom_id res chain seq x y z
N MET A 1 3.41 -10.31 -16.98
CA MET A 1 3.04 -8.90 -17.29
C MET A 1 1.56 -8.61 -17.05
N LEU A 2 0.61 -9.45 -17.50
CA LEU A 2 -0.84 -9.24 -17.27
C LEU A 2 -1.24 -9.13 -15.80
N CYS A 3 -0.67 -9.96 -14.91
CA CYS A 3 -0.99 -9.94 -13.47
C CYS A 3 -0.66 -8.58 -12.82
N TYR A 4 0.45 -7.95 -13.20
CA TYR A 4 0.82 -6.63 -12.66
C TYR A 4 -0.08 -5.51 -13.18
N ARG A 5 -0.57 -5.61 -14.42
CA ARG A 5 -1.56 -4.66 -14.95
C ARG A 5 -2.88 -4.75 -14.18
N ALA A 6 -3.35 -5.97 -13.90
CA ALA A 6 -4.54 -6.18 -13.08
C ALA A 6 -4.34 -5.68 -11.64
N LEU A 7 -3.18 -5.96 -11.04
CA LEU A 7 -2.83 -5.47 -9.72
C LEU A 7 -2.85 -3.92 -9.67
N ASN A 8 -2.11 -3.28 -10.57
CA ASN A 8 -2.06 -1.81 -10.63
C ASN A 8 -3.44 -1.19 -10.88
N GLN A 9 -4.31 -1.87 -11.66
CA GLN A 9 -5.69 -1.44 -11.85
C GLN A 9 -6.52 -1.55 -10.57
N ALA A 10 -6.42 -2.67 -9.83
CA ALA A 10 -7.14 -2.86 -8.57
C ALA A 10 -6.72 -1.82 -7.53
N VAL A 11 -5.40 -1.59 -7.37
CA VAL A 11 -4.86 -0.58 -6.46
C VAL A 11 -5.38 0.81 -6.82
N GLY A 12 -5.40 1.17 -8.11
CA GLY A 12 -5.93 2.47 -8.57
C GLY A 12 -7.44 2.64 -8.38
N ARG A 13 -8.19 1.58 -8.04
CA ARG A 13 -9.61 1.69 -7.63
C ARG A 13 -9.76 2.00 -6.15
N CYS A 14 -8.77 1.63 -5.32
CA CYS A 14 -8.79 1.82 -3.87
C CYS A 14 -8.32 3.21 -3.44
N VAL A 15 -7.40 3.82 -4.18
CA VAL A 15 -6.90 5.19 -3.90
C VAL A 15 -7.20 6.05 -5.11
N ARG A 16 -8.21 6.92 -5.01
CA ARG A 16 -8.78 7.61 -6.18
C ARG A 16 -8.35 9.07 -6.31
N HIS A 17 -8.06 9.75 -5.20
CA HIS A 17 -7.64 11.15 -5.19
C HIS A 17 -6.58 11.42 -4.10
N ARG A 18 -5.89 12.55 -4.18
CA ARG A 18 -4.78 12.91 -3.27
C ARG A 18 -5.16 13.03 -1.79
N ALA A 19 -6.45 13.18 -1.51
CA ALA A 19 -7.03 13.30 -0.17
C ALA A 19 -7.78 12.02 0.24
N ASP A 20 -7.72 10.98 -0.60
CA ASP A 20 -8.27 9.66 -0.32
C ASP A 20 -7.13 8.79 0.18
N TRP A 21 -7.36 8.05 1.24
CA TRP A 21 -6.38 7.12 1.78
C TRP A 21 -7.00 5.74 1.88
N GLY A 22 -6.18 4.72 1.66
CA GLY A 22 -6.62 3.33 1.72
C GLY A 22 -5.43 2.41 1.98
N GLY A 23 -5.67 1.36 2.76
CA GLY A 23 -4.68 0.31 3.01
C GLY A 23 -4.73 -0.75 1.91
N VAL A 24 -3.59 -1.03 1.27
CA VAL A 24 -3.44 -2.14 0.32
C VAL A 24 -2.41 -3.12 0.86
N LEU A 25 -2.83 -4.36 1.13
CA LEU A 25 -1.95 -5.43 1.57
C LEU A 25 -1.63 -6.37 0.41
N LEU A 26 -0.36 -6.46 0.06
CA LEU A 26 0.16 -7.43 -0.92
C LEU A 26 0.67 -8.66 -0.18
N VAL A 27 -0.17 -9.69 -0.05
CA VAL A 27 0.16 -10.90 0.71
C VAL A 27 0.76 -11.97 -0.21
N ASP A 28 2.03 -11.79 -0.56
CA ASP A 28 2.77 -12.75 -1.37
C ASP A 28 4.29 -12.63 -1.17
N ALA A 29 4.97 -13.76 -0.94
CA ALA A 29 6.42 -13.80 -0.71
C ALA A 29 7.26 -13.28 -1.88
N ARG A 30 6.69 -13.19 -3.08
CA ARG A 30 7.38 -12.65 -4.26
C ARG A 30 7.65 -11.15 -4.14
N PHE A 31 6.80 -10.39 -3.45
CA PHE A 31 6.97 -8.95 -3.28
C PHE A 31 8.13 -8.60 -2.32
N SER A 32 8.69 -9.59 -1.62
CA SER A 32 9.94 -9.43 -0.87
C SER A 32 11.15 -9.19 -1.80
N SER A 33 11.04 -9.55 -3.08
CA SER A 33 12.12 -9.39 -4.05
C SER A 33 11.94 -8.13 -4.91
N PRO A 34 12.98 -7.29 -5.06
CA PRO A 34 12.96 -6.10 -5.92
C PRO A 34 12.57 -6.38 -7.38
N HIS A 35 12.80 -7.61 -7.85
CA HIS A 35 12.43 -8.04 -9.19
C HIS A 35 10.92 -8.00 -9.45
N TYR A 36 10.10 -8.14 -8.41
CA TYR A 36 8.64 -8.13 -8.53
C TYR A 36 8.09 -6.71 -8.28
N THR A 37 8.74 -5.93 -7.41
CA THR A 37 8.30 -4.57 -7.08
C THR A 37 8.60 -3.55 -8.18
N GLN A 38 9.60 -3.78 -9.03
CA GLN A 38 9.86 -2.95 -10.23
C GLN A 38 8.70 -2.92 -11.25
N HIS A 39 7.79 -3.89 -11.19
CA HIS A 39 6.62 -3.96 -12.08
C HIS A 39 5.38 -3.25 -11.52
N LEU A 40 5.47 -2.75 -10.29
CA LEU A 40 4.45 -1.90 -9.69
C LEU A 40 4.47 -0.52 -10.35
N SER A 41 3.35 0.19 -10.28
CA SER A 41 3.31 1.59 -10.71
C SER A 41 4.35 2.41 -9.95
N LYS A 42 4.95 3.42 -10.60
CA LYS A 42 6.01 4.25 -9.99
C LYS A 42 5.59 4.86 -8.64
N TRP A 43 4.32 5.24 -8.52
CA TRP A 43 3.79 5.81 -7.29
C TRP A 43 3.68 4.78 -6.16
N LEU A 44 3.41 3.51 -6.47
CA LEU A 44 3.34 2.43 -5.48
C LEU A 44 4.75 1.93 -5.13
N GLY A 45 5.65 1.86 -6.12
CA GLY A 45 7.04 1.45 -5.92
C GLY A 45 7.77 2.27 -4.86
N ASN A 46 7.50 3.57 -4.77
CA ASN A 46 8.10 4.45 -3.76
C ASN A 46 7.40 4.43 -2.40
N ASN A 47 6.20 3.85 -2.30
CA ASN A 47 5.34 3.90 -1.10
C ASN A 47 4.95 2.51 -0.58
N HIS A 48 5.60 1.45 -1.06
CA HIS A 48 5.38 0.10 -0.54
C HIS A 48 6.37 -0.20 0.59
N HIS A 49 5.89 -0.89 1.61
CA HIS A 49 6.69 -1.33 2.74
C HIS A 49 6.50 -2.83 2.92
N THR A 50 7.60 -3.57 3.06
CA THR A 50 7.57 -5.00 3.35
C THR A 50 7.51 -5.19 4.87
N PHE A 51 6.61 -6.05 5.32
CA PHE A 51 6.43 -6.36 6.73
C PHE A 51 6.64 -7.85 6.97
N GLU A 52 7.46 -8.17 7.97
CA GLU A 52 7.60 -9.56 8.46
C GLU A 52 6.43 -9.97 9.36
N SER A 53 5.77 -9.00 10.01
CA SER A 53 4.61 -9.21 10.86
C SER A 53 3.63 -8.04 10.73
N LEU A 54 2.33 -8.38 10.63
CA LEU A 54 1.23 -7.42 10.57
C LEU A 54 0.81 -6.90 11.96
N VAL A 55 1.07 -7.68 13.02
CA VAL A 55 0.52 -7.44 14.36
C VAL A 55 1.52 -6.72 15.28
N ASN A 56 2.82 -7.03 15.16
CA ASN A 56 3.86 -6.54 16.08
C ASN A 56 4.91 -5.65 15.39
N SER A 57 4.52 -4.94 14.34
CA SER A 57 5.40 -4.03 13.61
C SER A 57 5.05 -2.57 13.97
N PRO A 58 6.04 -1.67 14.13
CA PRO A 58 5.79 -0.23 14.30
C PRO A 58 5.00 0.38 13.13
N ASN A 59 5.04 -0.29 11.98
CA ASN A 59 4.31 0.07 10.77
C ASN A 59 3.12 -0.88 10.53
N SER A 60 2.46 -1.34 11.60
CA SER A 60 1.27 -2.18 11.51
C SER A 60 0.14 -1.48 10.75
N LEU A 61 -0.79 -2.28 10.23
CA LEU A 61 -2.00 -1.76 9.60
C LEU A 61 -2.81 -0.88 10.56
N GLU A 62 -2.85 -1.25 11.85
CA GLU A 62 -3.53 -0.49 12.89
C GLU A 62 -2.91 0.90 13.07
N SER A 63 -1.57 0.97 13.20
CA SER A 63 -0.83 2.24 13.32
C SER A 63 -1.04 3.12 12.09
N PHE A 64 -1.05 2.53 10.89
CA PHE A 64 -1.38 3.22 9.65
C PHE A 64 -2.81 3.79 9.66
N MET A 65 -3.81 2.96 10.02
CA MET A 65 -5.21 3.37 10.05
C MET A 65 -5.45 4.50 11.06
N GLN A 66 -4.86 4.41 12.25
CA GLN A 66 -4.94 5.47 13.27
C GLN A 66 -4.33 6.78 12.77
N THR A 67 -3.11 6.72 12.19
CA THR A 67 -2.42 7.89 11.65
C THR A 67 -3.23 8.57 10.54
N MET A 68 -3.80 7.78 9.61
CA MET A 68 -4.57 8.35 8.51
C MET A 68 -5.92 8.89 8.95
N THR A 69 -6.59 8.24 9.92
CA THR A 69 -7.85 8.75 10.50
C THR A 69 -7.63 10.10 11.19
N LEU A 70 -6.51 10.28 11.90
CA LEU A 70 -6.16 11.57 12.50
C LEU A 70 -5.96 12.66 11.45
N ARG A 71 -5.23 12.35 10.36
CA ARG A 71 -5.01 13.30 9.25
C ARG A 71 -6.31 13.72 8.57
N GLU A 72 -7.22 12.77 8.36
CA GLU A 72 -8.55 13.06 7.82
C GLU A 72 -9.36 14.01 8.72
N SER A 73 -9.20 13.91 10.05
CA SER A 73 -9.83 14.83 11.00
C SER A 73 -9.19 16.22 11.07
N GLU A 74 -7.92 16.37 10.68
CA GLU A 74 -7.20 17.66 10.64
C GLU A 74 -7.44 18.44 9.33
N ASP A 75 -7.78 17.73 8.25
CA ASP A 75 -8.09 18.31 6.93
C ASP A 75 -9.56 18.81 6.81
N LEU A 76 -10.39 18.62 7.85
CA LEU A 76 -11.76 19.14 8.00
C LEU A 76 -11.77 20.49 8.76
#